data_AF-A0A3R6RQL5-F1
#
_entry.id   AF-A0A3R6RQL5-F1
#
_cell.length_a   1.000
_cell.length_b   1.000
_cell.length_c   1.000
_cell.angle_alpha   90.00
_cell.angle_beta   90.00
_cell.angle_gamma   90.00
#
_symmetry.space_group_name_H-M   'P 1'
#
loop_
_entity.id
_entity.type
_entity.pdbx_description
1 polymer ?
#
loop_
_entity_poly.entity_id
_entity_poly.type
_entity_poly.pdbx_seq_one_letter_code
_entity_poly.pdbx_strand_id
1 'polypeptide(L)'
;MGFFSSCGDDDEDTAWTQIPDSTKENTNLTINGETLADATATLDIKSAEAAVLTLKNAIYGHESIDVNVAMTKSTDSLYVFEGTANVDGAISKSTAAVDKGLTVTAKGTVALNGKLTVEVTTSGWGTLSGVYSGDSLKMTTNGTENNRYPVTVTATSESKATLVFDKIPNVANDFTVEVSLAKDGEGYKLEGTADMKAGYHVNVSGTIVKNVLTITVTTDGYATMSKSYSGSELVCTYNEVLKDSELWAGSAKLELKSESKLDITLSSIVSGLYTQSNGGEVSLQDVDYTVKDGTYTFSGSVSPEGFKASTVTVEGSVSPEKVLTLNVKHTISSDIVGKWNMAKTPQGLGKTFFDFQSTSNVVEIPDALYQLIPTDMQAQIPAKMNDEGFKNLVAQLLGQYTIYLKSIEFKANTEIAIVYSKMGDTSGKEQTLEGYMTYSINDKGKLVITPNLEVLMKMLMPSTTNLKSTKAYDPFDASQLLSGGGIPLNFDIKNNELCVKLDNGVLQGTGTFVEQLLPLIGMFLPDPALAEKINAIFTPVNAFIQNTPTLEVGLYLNK
;
A
#
# COMPACT_ATOMS: atom_id res chain seq x y z
N MET A 1 67.06 -40.76 -77.64
CA MET A 1 67.59 -40.70 -76.26
C MET A 1 67.84 -39.24 -75.93
N GLY A 2 67.38 -38.79 -74.78
CA GLY A 2 67.54 -37.41 -74.31
C GLY A 2 66.22 -36.83 -73.84
N PHE A 3 65.83 -37.23 -72.63
CA PHE A 3 64.71 -36.70 -71.85
C PHE A 3 64.88 -35.20 -71.58
N PHE A 4 63.79 -34.43 -71.61
CA PHE A 4 63.53 -33.46 -70.56
C PHE A 4 62.07 -33.60 -70.13
N SER A 5 61.94 -34.03 -68.89
CA SER A 5 60.73 -34.13 -68.10
C SER A 5 60.08 -32.75 -68.01
N SER A 6 58.80 -32.67 -68.37
CA SER A 6 57.90 -31.62 -67.92
C SER A 6 57.84 -31.68 -66.40
N CYS A 7 58.64 -30.90 -65.70
CA CYS A 7 58.31 -30.49 -64.34
C CYS A 7 57.06 -29.64 -64.46
N GLY A 8 55.93 -30.13 -63.96
CA GLY A 8 54.85 -29.24 -63.57
C GLY A 8 55.43 -28.32 -62.50
N ASP A 9 55.38 -27.01 -62.75
CA ASP A 9 55.55 -26.05 -61.68
C ASP A 9 54.46 -26.37 -60.66
N ASP A 10 54.87 -26.86 -59.49
CA ASP A 10 54.15 -26.59 -58.24
C ASP A 10 54.21 -25.07 -58.07
N ASP A 11 53.41 -24.35 -58.85
CA ASP A 11 53.18 -22.92 -58.67
C ASP A 11 52.51 -22.78 -57.29
N GLU A 12 53.31 -22.47 -56.27
CA GLU A 12 52.79 -22.08 -54.97
C GLU A 12 51.74 -20.99 -55.19
N ASP A 13 50.51 -21.26 -54.76
CA ASP A 13 49.42 -20.31 -54.92
C ASP A 13 49.74 -19.03 -54.14
N THR A 14 50.06 -17.95 -54.85
CA THR A 14 50.43 -16.65 -54.27
C THR A 14 49.30 -15.62 -54.33
N ALA A 15 48.15 -15.97 -54.94
CA ALA A 15 47.03 -15.04 -55.15
C ALA A 15 46.43 -14.51 -53.84
N TRP A 16 46.48 -15.29 -52.75
CA TRP A 16 46.03 -14.88 -51.41
C TRP A 16 46.73 -13.63 -50.88
N THR A 17 47.97 -13.35 -51.32
CA THR A 17 48.72 -12.14 -50.93
C THR A 17 48.08 -10.84 -51.43
N GLN A 18 47.13 -10.94 -52.37
CA GLN A 18 46.38 -9.79 -52.90
C GLN A 18 45.17 -9.42 -52.04
N ILE A 19 44.74 -10.29 -51.11
CA ILE A 19 43.64 -9.99 -50.20
C ILE A 19 44.11 -8.93 -49.20
N PRO A 20 43.39 -7.80 -49.03
CA PRO A 20 43.79 -6.75 -48.12
C PRO A 20 43.73 -7.19 -46.65
N ASP A 21 44.66 -6.68 -45.83
CA ASP A 21 44.74 -6.95 -44.38
C ASP A 21 43.46 -6.58 -43.60
N SER A 22 42.62 -5.71 -44.14
CA SER A 22 41.34 -5.32 -43.54
C SER A 22 40.16 -5.76 -44.41
N THR A 23 39.38 -6.71 -43.91
CA THR A 23 38.14 -7.20 -44.57
C THR A 23 36.86 -6.56 -44.03
N LYS A 24 36.98 -5.58 -43.12
CA LYS A 24 35.89 -5.09 -42.26
C LYS A 24 34.78 -4.33 -43.01
N GLU A 25 35.10 -3.63 -44.10
CA GLU A 25 34.14 -2.68 -44.72
C GLU A 25 33.17 -3.32 -45.73
N ASN A 26 33.27 -4.64 -46.00
CA ASN A 26 32.42 -5.35 -46.95
C ASN A 26 32.08 -6.77 -46.45
N THR A 27 31.65 -6.89 -45.19
CA THR A 27 31.31 -8.18 -44.58
C THR A 27 29.79 -8.44 -44.59
N ASN A 28 29.38 -9.61 -45.09
CA ASN A 28 28.06 -10.17 -44.85
C ASN A 28 28.19 -11.27 -43.79
N LEU A 29 27.75 -11.02 -42.56
CA LEU A 29 27.85 -11.94 -41.43
C LEU A 29 26.46 -12.42 -41.01
N THR A 30 26.26 -13.73 -40.97
CA THR A 30 25.08 -14.34 -40.35
C THR A 30 25.49 -15.22 -39.17
N ILE A 31 24.73 -15.15 -38.08
CA ILE A 31 24.87 -16.00 -36.89
C ILE A 31 23.59 -16.83 -36.77
N ASN A 32 23.72 -18.16 -36.83
CA ASN A 32 22.60 -19.11 -36.84
C ASN A 32 21.51 -18.77 -37.89
N GLY A 33 21.93 -18.18 -39.03
CA GLY A 33 21.03 -17.79 -40.12
C GLY A 33 20.48 -16.36 -40.06
N GLU A 34 20.79 -15.58 -39.02
CA GLU A 34 20.30 -14.19 -38.85
C GLU A 34 21.42 -13.16 -38.87
N THR A 35 21.10 -11.92 -39.25
CA THR A 35 22.06 -10.79 -39.29
C THR A 35 21.96 -10.00 -37.98
N LEU A 36 23.09 -9.74 -37.31
CA LEU A 36 23.18 -8.92 -36.09
C LEU A 36 23.83 -7.56 -36.42
N ALA A 37 23.15 -6.46 -36.07
CA ALA A 37 23.57 -5.11 -36.49
C ALA A 37 24.94 -4.66 -35.96
N ASP A 38 25.31 -5.08 -34.75
CA ASP A 38 26.56 -4.70 -34.07
C ASP A 38 27.66 -5.77 -34.18
N ALA A 39 27.34 -6.92 -34.78
CA ALA A 39 28.28 -8.01 -34.96
C ALA A 39 29.20 -7.71 -36.14
N THR A 40 30.51 -7.87 -35.94
CA THR A 40 31.50 -7.71 -37.02
C THR A 40 32.40 -8.92 -37.09
N ALA A 41 32.91 -9.19 -38.29
CA ALA A 41 33.91 -10.22 -38.51
C ALA A 41 35.10 -9.65 -39.29
N THR A 42 36.30 -10.05 -38.89
CA THR A 42 37.54 -9.73 -39.62
C THR A 42 38.33 -11.02 -39.83
N LEU A 43 38.92 -11.17 -41.00
CA LEU A 43 39.72 -12.34 -41.35
C LEU A 43 41.20 -11.92 -41.49
N ASP A 44 42.05 -12.50 -40.66
CA ASP A 44 43.50 -12.27 -40.64
C ASP A 44 44.21 -13.47 -41.28
N ILE A 45 44.64 -13.30 -42.52
CA ILE A 45 45.20 -14.37 -43.36
C ILE A 45 46.65 -14.63 -42.97
N LYS A 46 46.99 -15.90 -42.71
CA LYS A 46 48.33 -16.33 -42.31
C LYS A 46 49.10 -17.01 -43.44
N SER A 47 48.39 -17.72 -44.31
CA SER A 47 48.92 -18.39 -45.50
C SER A 47 47.79 -18.69 -46.49
N ALA A 48 48.12 -19.32 -47.63
CA ALA A 48 47.13 -19.85 -48.58
C ALA A 48 46.14 -20.85 -47.95
N GLU A 49 46.53 -21.49 -46.84
CA GLU A 49 45.80 -22.60 -46.22
C GLU A 49 45.20 -22.25 -44.85
N ALA A 50 45.54 -21.10 -44.28
CA ALA A 50 45.15 -20.77 -42.90
C ALA A 50 44.88 -19.28 -42.69
N ALA A 51 43.83 -18.99 -41.92
CA ALA A 51 43.52 -17.66 -41.41
C ALA A 51 42.92 -17.74 -40.00
N VAL A 52 42.83 -16.58 -39.34
CA VAL A 52 42.12 -16.41 -38.08
C VAL A 52 40.93 -15.49 -38.31
N LEU A 53 39.72 -16.01 -38.07
CA LEU A 53 38.49 -15.25 -38.12
C LEU A 53 38.18 -14.70 -36.72
N THR A 54 38.19 -13.38 -36.56
CA THR A 54 37.79 -12.71 -35.32
C THR A 54 36.35 -12.25 -35.43
N LEU A 55 35.49 -12.76 -34.54
CA LEU A 55 34.09 -12.39 -34.38
C LEU A 55 33.96 -11.44 -33.20
N LYS A 56 33.52 -10.18 -33.42
CA LYS A 56 33.30 -9.19 -32.34
C LYS A 56 31.83 -8.93 -32.12
N ASN A 57 31.42 -8.91 -30.85
CA ASN A 57 30.03 -8.73 -30.42
C ASN A 57 29.03 -9.66 -31.14
N ALA A 58 29.50 -10.80 -31.64
CA ALA A 58 28.72 -11.72 -32.44
C ALA A 58 27.99 -12.76 -31.58
N ILE A 59 28.52 -13.07 -30.39
CA ILE A 59 27.99 -14.08 -29.49
C ILE A 59 27.84 -13.46 -28.11
N TYR A 60 26.68 -13.62 -27.50
CA TYR A 60 26.36 -13.02 -26.21
C TYR A 60 27.35 -13.43 -25.11
N GLY A 61 27.73 -12.48 -24.25
CA GLY A 61 28.69 -12.71 -23.17
C GLY A 61 30.17 -12.77 -23.61
N HIS A 62 30.45 -12.60 -24.90
CA HIS A 62 31.80 -12.61 -25.46
C HIS A 62 32.08 -11.33 -26.27
N GLU A 63 33.04 -10.53 -25.82
CA GLU A 63 33.48 -9.32 -26.56
C GLU A 63 34.08 -9.70 -27.92
N SER A 64 34.88 -10.77 -27.96
CA SER A 64 35.56 -11.26 -29.14
C SER A 64 35.79 -12.77 -29.05
N ILE A 65 35.63 -13.48 -30.17
CA ILE A 65 35.96 -14.89 -30.33
C ILE A 65 36.82 -15.05 -31.59
N ASP A 66 37.97 -15.69 -31.44
CA ASP A 66 38.84 -16.03 -32.56
C ASP A 66 38.63 -17.48 -32.97
N VAL A 67 38.45 -17.71 -34.27
CA VAL A 67 38.27 -19.04 -34.87
C VAL A 67 39.40 -19.26 -35.86
N ASN A 68 40.24 -20.26 -35.60
CA ASN A 68 41.22 -20.71 -36.60
C ASN A 68 40.44 -21.39 -37.74
N VAL A 69 40.64 -20.91 -38.97
CA VAL A 69 39.95 -21.43 -40.16
C VAL A 69 40.96 -21.96 -41.18
N ALA A 70 40.63 -23.09 -41.76
CA ALA A 70 41.33 -23.61 -42.93
C ALA A 70 40.82 -22.91 -44.19
N MET A 71 41.73 -22.56 -45.09
CA MET A 71 41.41 -21.90 -46.37
C MET A 71 41.68 -22.84 -47.54
N THR A 72 40.81 -22.78 -48.55
CA THR A 72 40.99 -23.50 -49.81
C THR A 72 40.67 -22.56 -50.96
N LYS A 73 41.55 -22.53 -51.97
CA LYS A 73 41.27 -21.81 -53.22
C LYS A 73 40.08 -22.45 -53.92
N SER A 74 39.00 -21.69 -54.11
CA SER A 74 37.80 -22.18 -54.81
C SER A 74 37.85 -21.81 -56.29
N THR A 75 38.30 -20.60 -56.60
CA THR A 75 38.57 -20.11 -57.97
C THR A 75 39.78 -19.17 -57.94
N ASP A 76 40.24 -18.70 -59.09
CA ASP A 76 41.33 -17.71 -59.19
C ASP A 76 41.04 -16.37 -58.49
N SER A 77 39.80 -16.12 -58.05
CA SER A 77 39.38 -14.87 -57.43
C SER A 77 38.72 -15.02 -56.05
N LEU A 78 38.62 -16.26 -55.53
CA LEU A 78 37.82 -16.56 -54.33
C LEU A 78 38.42 -17.72 -53.52
N TYR A 79 38.55 -17.51 -52.22
CA TYR A 79 38.87 -18.54 -51.25
C TYR A 79 37.64 -18.87 -50.40
N VAL A 80 37.45 -20.16 -50.10
CA VAL A 80 36.50 -20.63 -49.09
C VAL A 80 37.27 -20.89 -47.79
N PHE A 81 36.61 -20.67 -46.65
CA PHE A 81 37.18 -21.03 -45.37
C PHE A 81 36.17 -21.73 -44.46
N GLU A 82 36.67 -22.59 -43.59
CA GLU A 82 35.88 -23.29 -42.56
C GLU A 82 36.74 -23.52 -41.31
N GLY A 83 36.14 -23.39 -40.14
CA GLY A 83 36.81 -23.69 -38.88
C GLY A 83 35.84 -23.83 -37.72
N THR A 84 36.32 -24.43 -36.64
CA THR A 84 35.58 -24.61 -35.40
C THR A 84 36.44 -24.19 -34.22
N ALA A 85 35.85 -23.45 -33.28
CA ALA A 85 36.43 -23.11 -32.00
C ALA A 85 35.54 -23.64 -30.88
N ASN A 86 36.15 -24.31 -29.90
CA ASN A 86 35.52 -24.50 -28.59
C ASN A 86 35.95 -23.33 -27.72
N VAL A 87 34.98 -22.57 -27.24
CA VAL A 87 35.23 -21.39 -26.42
C VAL A 87 35.42 -21.85 -24.98
N ASP A 88 36.66 -22.07 -24.60
CA ASP A 88 37.05 -22.19 -23.20
C ASP A 88 37.25 -20.79 -22.61
N GLY A 89 36.78 -20.56 -21.40
CA GLY A 89 36.89 -19.29 -20.70
C GLY A 89 38.35 -18.99 -20.34
N ALA A 90 39.09 -18.35 -21.24
CA ALA A 90 40.39 -17.77 -20.93
C ALA A 90 40.25 -16.26 -20.74
N ILE A 91 40.06 -15.80 -19.50
CA ILE A 91 40.43 -14.43 -19.12
C ILE A 91 41.14 -14.44 -17.76
N SER A 92 42.40 -13.98 -17.79
CA SER A 92 43.34 -13.71 -16.69
C SER A 92 44.18 -14.87 -16.13
N LYS A 93 45.46 -14.54 -15.88
CA LYS A 93 46.63 -15.38 -15.56
C LYS A 93 46.57 -16.27 -14.28
N SER A 94 45.40 -16.66 -13.79
CA SER A 94 45.29 -17.56 -12.65
C SER A 94 43.95 -18.27 -12.66
N THR A 95 43.98 -19.60 -12.49
CA THR A 95 42.89 -20.59 -12.42
C THR A 95 42.45 -21.22 -13.75
N ALA A 96 42.19 -22.53 -13.68
CA ALA A 96 41.98 -23.46 -14.80
C ALA A 96 40.94 -22.96 -15.82
N ALA A 97 41.12 -23.35 -17.10
CA ALA A 97 40.15 -23.11 -18.16
C ALA A 97 38.76 -23.58 -17.69
N VAL A 98 37.80 -22.65 -17.65
CA VAL A 98 36.39 -22.97 -17.41
C VAL A 98 35.76 -23.22 -18.77
N ASP A 99 35.45 -24.49 -19.07
CA ASP A 99 34.65 -24.85 -20.25
C ASP A 99 33.36 -24.00 -20.25
N LYS A 100 33.16 -23.19 -21.30
CA LYS A 100 31.92 -22.39 -21.47
C LYS A 100 30.86 -23.14 -22.29
N GLY A 101 31.15 -24.39 -22.68
CA GLY A 101 30.24 -25.28 -23.39
C GLY A 101 29.70 -24.70 -24.67
N LEU A 102 30.51 -23.88 -25.35
CA LEU A 102 30.14 -23.16 -26.55
C LEU A 102 31.08 -23.58 -27.67
N THR A 103 30.52 -24.23 -28.68
CA THR A 103 31.22 -24.55 -29.93
C THR A 103 30.74 -23.59 -31.00
N VAL A 104 31.69 -22.92 -31.65
CA VAL A 104 31.47 -21.96 -32.74
C VAL A 104 32.06 -22.54 -34.01
N THR A 105 31.21 -22.85 -34.98
CA THR A 105 31.65 -23.23 -36.33
C THR A 105 31.42 -22.07 -37.26
N ALA A 106 32.44 -21.68 -38.01
CA ALA A 106 32.37 -20.61 -38.99
C ALA A 106 32.76 -21.15 -40.37
N LYS A 107 31.99 -20.77 -41.39
CA LYS A 107 32.30 -21.02 -42.79
C LYS A 107 32.06 -19.77 -43.60
N GLY A 108 32.76 -19.60 -44.72
CA GLY A 108 32.62 -18.39 -45.49
C GLY A 108 33.48 -18.32 -46.74
N THR A 109 33.50 -17.14 -47.33
CA THR A 109 34.30 -16.84 -48.52
C THR A 109 34.97 -15.48 -48.39
N VAL A 110 36.17 -15.36 -48.97
CA VAL A 110 36.88 -14.10 -49.12
C VAL A 110 37.35 -13.94 -50.57
N ALA A 111 36.96 -12.82 -51.19
CA ALA A 111 37.40 -12.47 -52.53
C ALA A 111 38.70 -11.66 -52.49
N LEU A 112 39.46 -11.64 -53.59
CA LEU A 112 40.72 -10.88 -53.67
C LEU A 112 40.57 -9.37 -53.41
N ASN A 113 39.36 -8.81 -53.56
CA ASN A 113 39.05 -7.43 -53.22
C ASN A 113 38.69 -7.20 -51.74
N GLY A 114 38.83 -8.21 -50.88
CA GLY A 114 38.54 -8.15 -49.44
C GLY A 114 37.06 -8.30 -49.06
N LYS A 115 36.15 -8.57 -50.01
CA LYS A 115 34.75 -8.84 -49.71
C LYS A 115 34.61 -10.17 -48.97
N LEU A 116 33.99 -10.13 -47.79
CA LEU A 116 33.90 -11.25 -46.85
C LEU A 116 32.45 -11.70 -46.68
N THR A 117 32.19 -13.00 -46.77
CA THR A 117 30.91 -13.59 -46.34
C THR A 117 31.18 -14.60 -45.25
N VAL A 118 30.49 -14.51 -44.12
CA VAL A 118 30.70 -15.37 -42.95
C VAL A 118 29.34 -15.91 -42.49
N GLU A 119 29.23 -17.22 -42.34
CA GLU A 119 28.12 -17.90 -41.69
C GLU A 119 28.66 -18.61 -40.46
N VAL A 120 28.12 -18.26 -39.30
CA VAL A 120 28.50 -18.83 -38.01
C VAL A 120 27.35 -19.65 -37.46
N THR A 121 27.64 -20.86 -36.99
CA THR A 121 26.70 -21.73 -36.28
C THR A 121 27.26 -22.00 -34.88
N THR A 122 26.44 -21.79 -33.84
CA THR A 122 26.83 -22.03 -32.46
C THR A 122 26.10 -23.24 -31.88
N SER A 123 26.75 -24.04 -31.04
CA SER A 123 26.12 -25.17 -30.34
C SER A 123 26.71 -25.38 -28.93
N GLY A 124 26.07 -26.25 -28.15
CA GLY A 124 26.40 -26.52 -26.75
C GLY A 124 25.56 -25.71 -25.76
N TRP A 125 25.73 -25.93 -24.45
CA TRP A 125 24.92 -25.30 -23.41
C TRP A 125 25.22 -23.81 -23.23
N GLY A 126 26.40 -23.34 -23.67
CA GLY A 126 26.78 -21.93 -23.61
C GLY A 126 25.89 -21.03 -24.48
N THR A 127 25.25 -21.58 -25.52
CA THR A 127 24.35 -20.84 -26.43
C THR A 127 23.05 -20.40 -25.76
N LEU A 128 22.73 -20.94 -24.58
CA LEU A 128 21.56 -20.56 -23.80
C LEU A 128 21.71 -19.19 -23.13
N SER A 129 22.94 -18.68 -23.02
CA SER A 129 23.19 -17.40 -22.38
C SER A 129 22.74 -16.25 -23.29
N GLY A 130 21.93 -15.34 -22.76
CA GLY A 130 21.34 -14.27 -23.56
C GLY A 130 20.39 -13.38 -22.77
N VAL A 131 20.03 -12.24 -23.35
CA VAL A 131 18.92 -11.41 -22.87
C VAL A 131 17.69 -11.74 -23.71
N TYR A 132 16.68 -12.31 -23.07
CA TYR A 132 15.41 -12.68 -23.70
C TYR A 132 14.40 -11.56 -23.46
N SER A 133 13.81 -11.03 -24.53
CA SER A 133 12.84 -9.93 -24.48
C SER A 133 11.97 -9.91 -25.74
N GLY A 134 10.79 -9.29 -25.66
CA GLY A 134 9.89 -9.22 -26.80
C GLY A 134 9.52 -10.62 -27.33
N ASP A 135 9.77 -10.88 -28.62
CA ASP A 135 9.41 -12.14 -29.27
C ASP A 135 10.22 -13.35 -28.79
N SER A 136 11.41 -13.14 -28.20
CA SER A 136 12.22 -14.21 -27.63
C SER A 136 11.83 -14.59 -26.20
N LEU A 137 10.87 -13.88 -25.58
CA LEU A 137 10.40 -14.16 -24.22
C LEU A 137 8.89 -14.40 -24.18
N LYS A 138 8.50 -15.57 -23.66
CA LYS A 138 7.12 -15.88 -23.27
C LYS A 138 7.08 -16.17 -21.79
N MET A 139 6.63 -15.19 -21.00
CA MET A 139 6.60 -15.32 -19.55
C MET A 139 5.17 -15.21 -19.02
N THR A 140 4.82 -16.08 -18.08
CA THR A 140 3.63 -15.94 -17.24
C THR A 140 4.04 -15.78 -15.78
N THR A 141 3.31 -14.97 -15.02
CA THR A 141 3.48 -14.80 -13.58
C THR A 141 2.15 -15.03 -12.91
N ASN A 142 2.05 -16.06 -12.07
CA ASN A 142 0.81 -16.49 -11.41
C ASN A 142 -0.37 -16.59 -12.41
N GLY A 143 -0.11 -17.15 -13.60
CA GLY A 143 -1.10 -17.33 -14.68
C GLY A 143 -1.35 -16.11 -15.57
N THR A 144 -0.75 -14.95 -15.29
CA THR A 144 -0.89 -13.74 -16.12
C THR A 144 0.31 -13.58 -17.05
N GLU A 145 0.08 -13.40 -18.36
CA GLU A 145 1.15 -13.16 -19.33
C GLU A 145 1.87 -11.82 -19.09
N ASN A 146 3.20 -11.82 -19.20
CA ASN A 146 4.04 -10.64 -19.13
C ASN A 146 5.38 -10.90 -19.83
N ASN A 147 5.59 -10.36 -21.03
CA ASN A 147 6.86 -10.39 -21.77
C ASN A 147 7.51 -9.02 -21.91
N ARG A 148 7.06 -8.03 -21.14
CA ARG A 148 7.53 -6.65 -21.23
C ARG A 148 8.92 -6.44 -20.63
N TYR A 149 9.26 -7.23 -19.62
CA TYR A 149 10.51 -7.08 -18.86
C TYR A 149 11.48 -8.18 -19.28
N PRO A 150 12.72 -7.83 -19.68
CA PRO A 150 13.72 -8.81 -20.07
C PRO A 150 14.08 -9.80 -18.96
N VAL A 151 14.56 -10.97 -19.39
CA VAL A 151 15.19 -11.97 -18.53
C VAL A 151 16.57 -12.30 -19.08
N THR A 152 17.59 -12.11 -18.28
CA THR A 152 18.97 -12.51 -18.62
C THR A 152 19.21 -13.94 -18.15
N VAL A 153 19.56 -14.82 -19.08
CA VAL A 153 20.00 -16.19 -18.80
C VAL A 153 21.52 -16.21 -18.86
N THR A 154 22.15 -16.79 -17.84
CA THR A 154 23.58 -17.10 -17.84
C THR A 154 23.76 -18.59 -17.56
N ALA A 155 24.06 -19.38 -18.58
CA ALA A 155 24.37 -20.80 -18.39
C ALA A 155 25.74 -20.94 -17.74
N THR A 156 25.82 -21.69 -16.65
CA THR A 156 27.05 -21.90 -15.87
C THR A 156 27.61 -23.31 -16.04
N SER A 157 26.76 -24.25 -16.47
CA SER A 157 27.15 -25.61 -16.89
C SER A 157 26.06 -26.23 -17.77
N GLU A 158 26.28 -27.47 -18.23
CA GLU A 158 25.26 -28.26 -18.94
C GLU A 158 23.97 -28.53 -18.15
N SER A 159 24.01 -28.37 -16.82
CA SER A 159 22.93 -28.69 -15.89
C SER A 159 22.49 -27.52 -15.02
N LYS A 160 23.05 -26.31 -15.21
CA LYS A 160 22.76 -25.14 -14.38
C LYS A 160 22.79 -23.83 -15.17
N ALA A 161 21.89 -22.93 -14.81
CA ALA A 161 21.92 -21.54 -15.25
C ALA A 161 21.43 -20.61 -14.13
N THR A 162 21.76 -19.34 -14.28
CA THR A 162 21.22 -18.25 -13.48
C THR A 162 20.26 -17.45 -14.33
N LEU A 163 19.06 -17.18 -13.81
CA LEU A 163 18.11 -16.24 -14.39
C LEU A 163 18.13 -14.94 -13.59
N VAL A 164 18.30 -13.82 -14.28
CA VAL A 164 18.14 -12.48 -13.69
C VAL A 164 16.95 -11.81 -14.35
N PHE A 165 15.92 -11.58 -13.55
CA PHE A 165 14.70 -10.89 -13.95
C PHE A 165 14.85 -9.40 -13.64
N ASP A 166 14.78 -8.54 -14.66
CA ASP A 166 14.71 -7.08 -14.43
C ASP A 166 13.50 -6.75 -13.54
N LYS A 167 12.36 -7.41 -13.82
CA LYS A 167 11.15 -7.31 -13.01
C LYS A 167 10.23 -8.50 -13.19
N ILE A 168 9.78 -9.03 -12.05
CA ILE A 168 8.65 -9.94 -11.95
C ILE A 168 7.43 -9.13 -11.46
N PRO A 169 6.43 -8.84 -12.31
CA PRO A 169 5.32 -7.95 -11.95
C PRO A 169 4.61 -8.41 -10.67
N ASN A 170 4.34 -7.45 -9.77
CA ASN A 170 3.69 -7.68 -8.47
C ASN A 170 4.43 -8.67 -7.54
N VAL A 171 5.69 -8.99 -7.82
CA VAL A 171 6.54 -9.86 -7.01
C VAL A 171 7.81 -9.12 -6.60
N ALA A 172 8.75 -8.91 -7.54
CA ALA A 172 10.07 -8.36 -7.24
C ALA A 172 10.67 -7.58 -8.44
N ASN A 173 11.65 -6.71 -8.17
CA ASN A 173 12.54 -6.13 -9.19
C ASN A 173 13.96 -6.67 -8.97
N ASP A 174 14.75 -6.76 -10.04
CA ASP A 174 16.15 -7.22 -10.00
C ASP A 174 16.31 -8.55 -9.23
N PHE A 175 15.54 -9.56 -9.64
CA PHE A 175 15.43 -10.83 -8.91
C PHE A 175 16.22 -11.94 -9.59
N THR A 176 17.01 -12.68 -8.82
CA THR A 176 17.87 -13.74 -9.34
C THR A 176 17.39 -15.12 -8.88
N VAL A 177 17.34 -16.07 -9.81
CA VAL A 177 16.98 -17.47 -9.54
C VAL A 177 18.02 -18.39 -10.17
N GLU A 178 18.60 -19.26 -9.35
CA GLU A 178 19.41 -20.38 -9.84
C GLU A 178 18.46 -21.48 -10.34
N VAL A 179 18.66 -21.94 -11.56
CA VAL A 179 17.85 -22.99 -12.19
C VAL A 179 18.70 -24.18 -12.60
N SER A 180 18.13 -25.37 -12.42
CA SER A 180 18.63 -26.58 -13.05
C SER A 180 18.28 -26.58 -14.54
N LEU A 181 19.16 -27.16 -15.36
CA LEU A 181 18.94 -27.39 -16.78
C LEU A 181 18.88 -28.88 -17.06
N ALA A 182 17.94 -29.29 -17.91
CA ALA A 182 17.85 -30.65 -18.42
C ALA A 182 17.59 -30.60 -19.93
N LYS A 183 18.44 -31.27 -20.71
CA LYS A 183 18.26 -31.35 -22.16
C LYS A 183 16.93 -32.05 -22.49
N ASP A 184 16.13 -31.44 -23.35
CA ASP A 184 14.81 -31.93 -23.76
C ASP A 184 14.58 -31.68 -25.25
N GLY A 185 14.77 -32.72 -26.07
CA GLY A 185 14.71 -32.61 -27.53
C GLY A 185 15.75 -31.63 -28.10
N GLU A 186 15.28 -30.64 -28.86
CA GLU A 186 16.10 -29.58 -29.48
C GLU A 186 16.44 -28.42 -28.50
N GLY A 187 15.98 -28.49 -27.24
CA GLY A 187 16.17 -27.42 -26.27
C GLY A 187 16.48 -27.92 -24.86
N TYR A 188 16.19 -27.07 -23.88
CA TYR A 188 16.43 -27.34 -22.46
C TYR A 188 15.19 -27.01 -21.65
N LYS A 189 14.84 -27.86 -20.69
CA LYS A 189 13.96 -27.53 -19.58
C LYS A 189 14.77 -26.84 -18.49
N LEU A 190 14.12 -25.91 -17.80
CA LEU A 190 14.67 -25.25 -16.63
C LEU A 190 13.68 -25.24 -15.48
N GLU A 191 14.19 -25.45 -14.27
CA GLU A 191 13.42 -25.41 -13.02
C GLU A 191 14.29 -24.87 -11.88
N GLY A 192 13.74 -23.98 -11.07
CA GLY A 192 14.42 -23.46 -9.88
C GLY A 192 13.47 -22.70 -8.96
N THR A 193 13.93 -22.50 -7.73
CA THR A 193 13.19 -21.77 -6.69
C THR A 193 14.15 -20.84 -5.96
N ALA A 194 13.69 -19.63 -5.66
CA ALA A 194 14.41 -18.69 -4.82
C ALA A 194 13.47 -17.97 -3.87
N ASP A 195 13.97 -17.62 -2.68
CA ASP A 195 13.21 -16.88 -1.67
C ASP A 195 13.35 -15.38 -1.91
N MET A 196 12.23 -14.68 -2.08
CA MET A 196 12.22 -13.20 -2.10
C MET A 196 12.43 -12.63 -0.70
N LYS A 197 11.85 -13.31 0.29
CA LYS A 197 11.99 -13.10 1.72
C LYS A 197 11.57 -14.40 2.41
N ALA A 198 11.83 -14.52 3.71
CA ALA A 198 11.40 -15.69 4.48
C ALA A 198 9.91 -16.01 4.24
N GLY A 199 9.64 -17.26 3.85
CA GLY A 199 8.28 -17.76 3.58
C GLY A 199 7.61 -17.23 2.31
N TYR A 200 8.35 -16.55 1.42
CA TYR A 200 7.87 -16.12 0.11
C TYR A 200 8.75 -16.76 -0.96
N HIS A 201 8.30 -17.87 -1.52
CA HIS A 201 9.04 -18.63 -2.52
C HIS A 201 8.62 -18.19 -3.93
N VAL A 202 9.59 -18.02 -4.81
CA VAL A 202 9.41 -17.75 -6.23
C VAL A 202 9.90 -18.96 -6.98
N ASN A 203 8.98 -19.73 -7.57
CA ASN A 203 9.29 -20.89 -8.37
C ASN A 203 9.28 -20.50 -9.85
N VAL A 204 10.27 -21.00 -10.58
CA VAL A 204 10.42 -20.80 -12.01
C VAL A 204 10.48 -22.16 -12.69
N SER A 205 9.66 -22.35 -13.70
CA SER A 205 9.74 -23.50 -14.62
C SER A 205 9.63 -23.03 -16.06
N GLY A 206 10.29 -23.71 -16.99
CA GLY A 206 10.29 -23.25 -18.37
C GLY A 206 11.10 -24.08 -19.33
N THR A 207 11.24 -23.55 -20.55
CA THR A 207 12.05 -24.12 -21.61
C THR A 207 12.80 -23.04 -22.40
N ILE A 208 13.94 -23.43 -22.97
CA ILE A 208 14.63 -22.68 -24.01
C ILE A 208 14.68 -23.55 -25.25
N VAL A 209 14.04 -23.11 -26.33
CA VAL A 209 14.00 -23.81 -27.63
C VAL A 209 14.18 -22.77 -28.74
N LYS A 210 15.15 -22.97 -29.64
CA LYS A 210 15.38 -22.08 -30.80
C LYS A 210 15.44 -20.59 -30.41
N ASN A 211 16.21 -20.28 -29.37
CA ASN A 211 16.37 -18.91 -28.81
C ASN A 211 15.08 -18.26 -28.28
N VAL A 212 14.03 -19.04 -28.01
CA VAL A 212 12.83 -18.56 -27.31
C VAL A 212 12.81 -19.15 -25.91
N LEU A 213 12.82 -18.27 -24.91
CA LEU A 213 12.65 -18.59 -23.50
C LEU A 213 11.15 -18.55 -23.16
N THR A 214 10.59 -19.70 -22.77
CA THR A 214 9.24 -19.80 -22.24
C THR A 214 9.29 -20.10 -20.76
N ILE A 215 8.80 -19.21 -19.89
CA ILE A 215 8.86 -19.37 -18.44
C ILE A 215 7.52 -19.14 -17.76
N THR A 216 7.28 -19.90 -16.71
CA THR A 216 6.18 -19.76 -15.78
C THR A 216 6.77 -19.47 -14.41
N VAL A 217 6.37 -18.35 -13.84
CA VAL A 217 6.73 -17.94 -12.49
C VAL A 217 5.51 -18.10 -11.60
N THR A 218 5.64 -18.87 -10.52
CA THR A 218 4.60 -19.00 -9.48
C THR A 218 5.16 -18.61 -8.12
N THR A 219 4.29 -18.08 -7.26
CA THR A 219 4.67 -17.70 -5.90
C THR A 219 3.87 -18.50 -4.87
N ASP A 220 4.54 -19.05 -3.86
CA ASP A 220 3.92 -19.76 -2.74
C ASP A 220 4.61 -19.45 -1.40
N GLY A 221 4.16 -20.13 -0.34
CA GLY A 221 4.59 -19.89 1.04
C GLY A 221 3.68 -18.91 1.79
N TYR A 222 3.75 -18.95 3.13
CA TYR A 222 2.86 -18.16 3.99
C TYR A 222 2.95 -16.66 3.75
N ALA A 223 4.13 -16.13 3.44
CA ALA A 223 4.33 -14.70 3.30
C ALA A 223 3.70 -14.12 2.01
N THR A 224 3.20 -14.96 1.10
CA THR A 224 2.43 -14.52 -0.07
C THR A 224 1.08 -13.88 0.27
N MET A 225 0.58 -14.12 1.48
CA MET A 225 -0.62 -13.46 2.02
C MET A 225 -0.30 -12.17 2.77
N SER A 226 0.98 -11.82 2.95
CA SER A 226 1.36 -10.60 3.66
C SER A 226 1.17 -9.36 2.78
N LYS A 227 0.02 -8.69 2.93
CA LYS A 227 -0.31 -7.44 2.23
C LYS A 227 -1.32 -6.61 3.01
N SER A 228 -1.61 -5.41 2.51
CA SER A 228 -2.75 -4.60 2.94
C SER A 228 -3.98 -4.95 2.12
N TYR A 229 -5.10 -5.20 2.80
CA TYR A 229 -6.41 -5.48 2.24
C TYR A 229 -7.29 -4.25 2.41
N SER A 230 -7.94 -3.84 1.32
CA SER A 230 -8.85 -2.67 1.29
C SER A 230 -9.81 -2.78 0.10
N GLY A 231 -10.85 -1.94 0.09
CA GLY A 231 -11.82 -1.91 -1.02
C GLY A 231 -12.48 -3.26 -1.25
N SER A 232 -12.45 -3.76 -2.49
CA SER A 232 -13.06 -5.05 -2.83
C SER A 232 -12.34 -6.27 -2.26
N GLU A 233 -11.11 -6.12 -1.77
CA GLU A 233 -10.33 -7.22 -1.17
C GLU A 233 -10.60 -7.36 0.34
N LEU A 234 -11.43 -6.49 0.94
CA LEU A 234 -11.75 -6.49 2.36
C LEU A 234 -13.28 -6.50 2.57
N VAL A 235 -13.77 -7.56 3.20
CA VAL A 235 -15.14 -7.66 3.72
C VAL A 235 -15.06 -7.54 5.24
N CYS A 236 -15.56 -6.43 5.81
CA CYS A 236 -15.45 -6.19 7.25
C CYS A 236 -16.81 -6.00 7.90
N THR A 237 -17.04 -6.74 8.98
CA THR A 237 -18.13 -6.51 9.93
C THR A 237 -17.52 -5.88 11.19
N TYR A 238 -17.98 -4.68 11.56
CA TYR A 238 -17.57 -4.02 12.79
C TYR A 238 -18.76 -3.92 13.74
N ASN A 239 -18.63 -4.46 14.95
CA ASN A 239 -19.70 -4.51 15.95
C ASN A 239 -21.05 -4.96 15.35
N GLU A 240 -21.02 -6.10 14.64
CA GLU A 240 -22.18 -6.74 14.01
C GLU A 240 -22.79 -5.98 12.81
N VAL A 241 -22.19 -4.85 12.41
CA VAL A 241 -22.60 -4.08 11.23
C VAL A 241 -21.62 -4.32 10.09
N LEU A 242 -22.11 -4.86 8.97
CA LEU A 242 -21.34 -4.99 7.75
C LEU A 242 -21.00 -3.61 7.20
N LYS A 243 -19.71 -3.38 6.93
CA LYS A 243 -19.21 -2.12 6.38
C LYS A 243 -19.33 -2.11 4.86
N ASP A 244 -19.83 -0.99 4.36
CA ASP A 244 -19.95 -0.73 2.93
C ASP A 244 -18.58 -0.30 2.38
N SER A 245 -17.95 -1.17 1.60
CA SER A 245 -16.62 -0.94 1.02
C SER A 245 -16.58 0.22 0.03
N GLU A 246 -17.74 0.76 -0.39
CA GLU A 246 -17.80 1.95 -1.24
C GLU A 246 -17.74 3.27 -0.48
N LEU A 247 -18.10 3.25 0.81
CA LEU A 247 -18.26 4.43 1.65
C LEU A 247 -17.28 4.47 2.83
N TRP A 248 -16.55 3.38 3.05
CA TRP A 248 -15.64 3.22 4.17
C TRP A 248 -14.20 2.95 3.70
N ALA A 249 -13.26 3.77 4.17
CA ALA A 249 -11.84 3.72 3.80
C ALA A 249 -10.97 2.87 4.75
N GLY A 250 -11.57 1.89 5.43
CA GLY A 250 -10.84 1.01 6.32
C GLY A 250 -9.89 0.07 5.58
N SER A 251 -8.76 -0.24 6.22
CA SER A 251 -7.81 -1.23 5.71
C SER A 251 -7.26 -2.11 6.82
N ALA A 252 -6.90 -3.34 6.47
CA ALA A 252 -6.19 -4.25 7.36
C ALA A 252 -4.91 -4.74 6.70
N LYS A 253 -3.78 -4.57 7.37
CA LYS A 253 -2.50 -5.15 6.95
C LYS A 253 -2.27 -6.46 7.71
N LEU A 254 -2.00 -7.52 6.98
CA LEU A 254 -1.53 -8.79 7.53
C LEU A 254 -0.04 -8.94 7.25
N GLU A 255 0.74 -9.32 8.25
CA GLU A 255 2.16 -9.64 8.12
C GLU A 255 2.42 -11.01 8.74
N LEU A 256 2.48 -12.05 7.91
CA LEU A 256 2.72 -13.42 8.34
C LEU A 256 4.22 -13.59 8.63
N LYS A 257 4.56 -13.92 9.88
CA LYS A 257 5.94 -13.98 10.40
C LYS A 257 6.51 -15.40 10.36
N SER A 258 5.63 -16.40 10.37
CA SER A 258 5.97 -17.83 10.32
C SER A 258 4.77 -18.63 9.79
N GLU A 259 4.91 -19.95 9.72
CA GLU A 259 3.85 -20.89 9.33
C GLU A 259 2.58 -20.86 10.19
N SER A 260 2.63 -20.23 11.38
CA SER A 260 1.49 -20.19 12.30
C SER A 260 1.28 -18.85 13.01
N LYS A 261 2.11 -17.84 12.75
CA LYS A 261 2.04 -16.53 13.41
C LYS A 261 1.92 -15.39 12.41
N LEU A 262 1.06 -14.42 12.72
CA LEU A 262 0.91 -13.19 11.94
C LEU A 262 0.65 -11.97 12.83
N ASP A 263 1.07 -10.81 12.34
CA ASP A 263 0.70 -9.52 12.91
C ASP A 263 -0.47 -8.94 12.09
N ILE A 264 -1.41 -8.32 12.78
CA ILE A 264 -2.57 -7.63 12.20
C ILE A 264 -2.44 -6.16 12.55
N THR A 265 -2.59 -5.27 11.56
CA THR A 265 -2.76 -3.83 11.81
C THR A 265 -4.06 -3.37 11.17
N LEU A 266 -4.96 -2.83 11.97
CA LEU A 266 -6.23 -2.27 11.55
C LEU A 266 -6.12 -0.74 11.50
N SER A 267 -6.39 -0.16 10.34
CA SER A 267 -6.34 1.29 10.13
C SER A 267 -7.74 1.79 9.74
N SER A 268 -8.26 2.79 10.45
CA SER A 268 -9.61 3.35 10.23
C SER A 268 -10.78 2.34 10.33
N ILE A 269 -10.56 1.22 11.03
CA ILE A 269 -11.60 0.20 11.27
C ILE A 269 -12.27 0.40 12.62
N VAL A 270 -11.47 0.59 13.68
CA VAL A 270 -11.99 0.70 15.04
C VAL A 270 -12.23 2.16 15.38
N SER A 271 -13.48 2.49 15.71
CA SER A 271 -13.87 3.87 16.00
C SER A 271 -13.47 4.28 17.42
N GLY A 272 -13.07 5.55 17.58
CA GLY A 272 -12.84 6.18 18.89
C GLY A 272 -11.54 5.79 19.59
N LEU A 273 -10.60 5.16 18.89
CA LEU A 273 -9.30 4.75 19.44
C LEU A 273 -8.16 5.47 18.73
N TYR A 274 -7.91 6.71 19.12
CA TYR A 274 -6.86 7.51 18.51
C TYR A 274 -5.89 8.04 19.56
N THR A 275 -4.61 7.87 19.26
CA THR A 275 -3.51 8.55 19.94
C THR A 275 -2.59 9.14 18.87
N GLN A 276 -1.85 10.21 19.22
CA GLN A 276 -0.88 10.78 18.29
C GLN A 276 0.25 9.79 17.95
N SER A 277 0.57 8.84 18.85
CA SER A 277 1.65 7.87 18.65
C SER A 277 1.29 6.75 17.67
N ASN A 278 0.02 6.34 17.59
CA ASN A 278 -0.42 5.24 16.73
C ASN A 278 -1.18 5.67 15.48
N GLY A 279 -1.47 6.97 15.30
CA GLY A 279 -2.25 7.44 14.15
C GLY A 279 -3.66 6.86 14.06
N GLY A 280 -4.21 6.33 15.15
CA GLY A 280 -5.50 5.63 15.17
C GLY A 280 -5.47 4.16 14.74
N GLU A 281 -4.28 3.56 14.64
CA GLU A 281 -4.12 2.15 14.31
C GLU A 281 -4.27 1.24 15.53
N VAL A 282 -4.85 0.05 15.31
CA VAL A 282 -4.92 -1.02 16.30
C VAL A 282 -4.13 -2.21 15.77
N SER A 283 -3.09 -2.60 16.52
CA SER A 283 -2.23 -3.72 16.13
C SER A 283 -2.35 -4.90 17.09
N LEU A 284 -2.41 -6.10 16.53
CA LEU A 284 -2.31 -7.37 17.23
C LEU A 284 -1.02 -8.05 16.76
N GLN A 285 -0.18 -8.48 17.70
CA GLN A 285 1.11 -9.11 17.41
C GLN A 285 1.02 -10.61 17.69
N ASP A 286 1.78 -11.41 16.94
CA ASP A 286 1.93 -12.86 17.17
C ASP A 286 0.60 -13.65 17.23
N VAL A 287 -0.40 -13.23 16.44
CA VAL A 287 -1.70 -13.88 16.34
C VAL A 287 -1.54 -15.26 15.69
N ASP A 288 -2.11 -16.29 16.33
CA ASP A 288 -2.14 -17.63 15.76
C ASP A 288 -3.08 -17.71 14.57
N TYR A 289 -2.65 -18.42 13.52
CA TYR A 289 -3.49 -18.74 12.38
C TYR A 289 -3.35 -20.20 11.97
N THR A 290 -4.36 -20.71 11.27
CA THR A 290 -4.35 -22.05 10.67
C THR A 290 -4.72 -21.98 9.20
N VAL A 291 -4.25 -22.95 8.42
CA VAL A 291 -4.54 -23.05 6.98
C VAL A 291 -5.31 -24.34 6.70
N LYS A 292 -6.44 -24.23 6.02
CA LYS A 292 -7.22 -25.38 5.54
C LYS A 292 -7.75 -25.07 4.13
N ASP A 293 -7.51 -25.96 3.19
CA ASP A 293 -7.96 -25.83 1.79
C ASP A 293 -7.57 -24.47 1.16
N GLY A 294 -6.36 -23.98 1.46
CA GLY A 294 -5.85 -22.68 1.01
C GLY A 294 -6.44 -21.46 1.73
N THR A 295 -7.37 -21.65 2.67
CA THR A 295 -7.95 -20.58 3.48
C THR A 295 -7.18 -20.41 4.78
N TYR A 296 -6.70 -19.20 5.04
CA TYR A 296 -6.04 -18.82 6.30
C TYR A 296 -7.11 -18.34 7.27
N THR A 297 -7.09 -18.80 8.52
CA THR A 297 -8.05 -18.38 9.56
C THR A 297 -7.31 -18.00 10.83
N PHE A 298 -7.72 -16.90 11.46
CA PHE A 298 -7.06 -16.36 12.64
C PHE A 298 -8.07 -15.72 13.59
N SER A 299 -7.71 -15.69 14.88
CA SER A 299 -8.46 -14.97 15.89
C SER A 299 -7.53 -14.44 16.96
N GLY A 300 -7.77 -13.22 17.42
CA GLY A 300 -6.98 -12.57 18.45
C GLY A 300 -7.75 -11.46 19.15
N SER A 301 -7.21 -10.99 20.26
CA SER A 301 -7.74 -9.82 20.95
C SER A 301 -6.62 -8.97 21.54
N VAL A 302 -6.85 -7.67 21.65
CA VAL A 302 -5.90 -6.73 22.23
C VAL A 302 -6.64 -5.64 23.01
N SER A 303 -6.01 -5.14 24.08
CA SER A 303 -6.36 -3.85 24.67
C SER A 303 -5.46 -2.78 24.07
N PRO A 304 -5.99 -1.89 23.21
CA PRO A 304 -5.18 -0.92 22.47
C PRO A 304 -4.41 0.02 23.40
N GLU A 305 -3.21 0.42 22.97
CA GLU A 305 -2.37 1.35 23.73
C GLU A 305 -3.13 2.65 24.02
N GLY A 306 -3.09 3.10 25.27
CA GLY A 306 -3.80 4.30 25.71
C GLY A 306 -5.30 4.12 25.95
N PHE A 307 -5.86 2.92 25.80
CA PHE A 307 -7.29 2.61 25.99
C PHE A 307 -7.50 1.26 26.71
N LYS A 308 -7.02 1.11 27.94
CA LYS A 308 -7.09 -0.15 28.71
C LYS A 308 -8.49 -0.66 29.03
N ALA A 309 -9.50 0.22 29.03
CA ALA A 309 -10.89 -0.17 29.20
C ALA A 309 -11.48 -0.80 27.92
N SER A 310 -10.81 -0.64 26.78
CA SER A 310 -11.21 -1.19 25.49
C SER A 310 -10.60 -2.57 25.26
N THR A 311 -11.41 -3.46 24.68
CA THR A 311 -10.95 -4.72 24.10
C THR A 311 -11.38 -4.75 22.64
N VAL A 312 -10.43 -4.97 21.75
CA VAL A 312 -10.68 -5.21 20.33
C VAL A 312 -10.41 -6.68 20.04
N THR A 313 -11.45 -7.40 19.63
CA THR A 313 -11.38 -8.80 19.19
C THR A 313 -11.49 -8.85 17.69
N VAL A 314 -10.65 -9.66 17.05
CA VAL A 314 -10.62 -9.89 15.62
C VAL A 314 -10.81 -11.38 15.38
N GLU A 315 -11.72 -11.71 14.48
CA GLU A 315 -11.83 -13.02 13.84
C GLU A 315 -11.73 -12.79 12.34
N GLY A 316 -10.86 -13.53 11.65
CA GLY A 316 -10.61 -13.27 10.24
C GLY A 316 -10.27 -14.50 9.43
N SER A 317 -10.48 -14.37 8.11
CA SER A 317 -10.07 -15.39 7.15
C SER A 317 -9.63 -14.77 5.82
N VAL A 318 -8.56 -15.30 5.21
CA VAL A 318 -8.15 -14.97 3.84
C VAL A 318 -8.47 -16.15 2.94
N SER A 319 -9.29 -15.94 1.91
CA SER A 319 -9.64 -16.98 0.92
C SER A 319 -8.51 -17.23 -0.09
N PRO A 320 -8.54 -18.33 -0.86
CA PRO A 320 -7.59 -18.58 -1.95
C PRO A 320 -7.56 -17.46 -3.00
N GLU A 321 -8.69 -16.77 -3.21
CA GLU A 321 -8.82 -15.60 -4.09
C GLU A 321 -8.24 -14.31 -3.47
N LYS A 322 -7.60 -14.41 -2.30
CA LYS A 322 -6.96 -13.32 -1.56
C LYS A 322 -7.94 -12.22 -1.14
N VAL A 323 -9.17 -12.60 -0.82
CA VAL A 323 -10.15 -11.73 -0.15
C VAL A 323 -10.08 -11.97 1.35
N LEU A 324 -9.94 -10.89 2.11
CA LEU A 324 -9.94 -10.92 3.57
C LEU A 324 -11.35 -10.63 4.09
N THR A 325 -11.89 -11.57 4.86
CA THR A 325 -13.09 -11.38 5.68
C THR A 325 -12.69 -11.12 7.13
N LEU A 326 -13.14 -10.02 7.73
CA LEU A 326 -12.89 -9.66 9.12
C LEU A 326 -14.19 -9.44 9.89
N ASN A 327 -14.28 -10.00 11.07
CA ASN A 327 -15.23 -9.64 12.11
C ASN A 327 -14.47 -8.97 13.25
N VAL A 328 -14.73 -7.69 13.47
CA VAL A 328 -14.07 -6.87 14.48
C VAL A 328 -15.10 -6.46 15.51
N LYS A 329 -14.84 -6.80 16.78
CA LYS A 329 -15.65 -6.40 17.93
C LYS A 329 -14.84 -5.48 18.82
N HIS A 330 -15.38 -4.32 19.14
CA HIS A 330 -14.83 -3.38 20.11
C HIS A 330 -15.79 -3.26 21.29
N THR A 331 -15.32 -3.64 22.47
CA THR A 331 -16.08 -3.59 23.71
C THR A 331 -15.39 -2.75 24.77
N ILE A 332 -16.19 -2.14 25.66
CA ILE A 332 -15.73 -1.35 26.81
C ILE A 332 -16.08 -2.08 28.10
N SER A 333 -15.08 -2.22 28.98
CA SER A 333 -15.24 -2.68 30.36
C SER A 333 -14.98 -1.51 31.32
N SER A 334 -16.04 -0.87 31.80
CA SER A 334 -15.98 0.26 32.73
C SER A 334 -17.30 0.44 33.47
N ASP A 335 -17.25 1.04 34.67
CA ASP A 335 -18.43 1.36 35.49
C ASP A 335 -19.40 2.35 34.82
N ILE A 336 -18.92 3.12 33.82
CA ILE A 336 -19.77 4.02 33.03
C ILE A 336 -20.78 3.26 32.17
N VAL A 337 -20.52 1.98 31.86
CA VAL A 337 -21.41 1.16 31.03
C VAL A 337 -22.78 1.03 31.71
N GLY A 338 -23.83 1.31 30.92
CA GLY A 338 -25.22 1.24 31.34
C GLY A 338 -26.01 2.52 31.05
N LYS A 339 -27.28 2.50 31.44
CA LYS A 339 -28.22 3.61 31.28
C LYS A 339 -28.16 4.55 32.48
N TRP A 340 -28.09 5.84 32.21
CA TRP A 340 -28.02 6.92 33.20
C TRP A 340 -29.11 7.95 32.93
N ASN A 341 -29.93 8.24 33.92
CA ASN A 341 -31.06 9.17 33.84
C ASN A 341 -30.65 10.57 34.28
N MET A 342 -31.23 11.62 33.69
CA MET A 342 -30.94 13.00 34.08
C MET A 342 -31.27 13.22 35.57
N ALA A 343 -30.25 13.58 36.37
CA ALA A 343 -30.43 13.85 37.79
C ALA A 343 -31.21 15.16 37.97
N LYS A 344 -31.98 15.26 39.05
CA LYS A 344 -32.81 16.42 39.36
C LYS A 344 -32.47 16.98 40.74
N THR A 345 -32.56 18.30 40.85
CA THR A 345 -32.60 19.03 42.11
C THR A 345 -33.93 18.78 42.83
N PRO A 346 -34.03 19.08 44.14
CA PRO A 346 -35.30 19.00 44.89
C PRO A 346 -36.43 19.85 44.27
N GLN A 347 -36.09 20.92 43.55
CA GLN A 347 -37.01 21.82 42.85
C GLN A 347 -37.47 21.26 41.50
N GLY A 348 -37.01 20.06 41.10
CA GLY A 348 -37.38 19.42 39.84
C GLY A 348 -36.58 19.89 38.62
N LEU A 349 -35.68 20.86 38.78
CA LEU A 349 -34.74 21.28 37.74
C LEU A 349 -33.66 20.22 37.52
N GLY A 350 -33.09 20.14 36.32
CA GLY A 350 -31.94 19.30 36.04
C GLY A 350 -30.74 19.71 36.91
N LYS A 351 -30.03 18.71 37.45
CA LYS A 351 -28.84 18.93 38.27
C LYS A 351 -27.61 19.11 37.36
N THR A 352 -26.99 20.27 37.42
CA THR A 352 -25.87 20.67 36.55
C THR A 352 -24.63 20.99 37.37
N PHE A 353 -23.47 20.96 36.70
CA PHE A 353 -22.21 21.49 37.18
C PHE A 353 -21.85 22.71 36.34
N PHE A 354 -21.51 23.82 36.98
CA PHE A 354 -21.06 25.02 36.29
C PHE A 354 -19.99 25.70 37.11
N ASP A 355 -18.75 25.68 36.62
CA ASP A 355 -17.67 26.48 37.14
C ASP A 355 -17.23 27.51 36.10
N PHE A 356 -16.95 28.72 36.57
CA PHE A 356 -16.71 29.88 35.74
C PHE A 356 -15.85 30.91 36.47
N GLN A 357 -14.95 31.57 35.75
CA GLN A 357 -14.28 32.77 36.24
C GLN A 357 -13.99 33.68 35.05
N SER A 358 -14.37 34.96 35.16
CA SER A 358 -14.00 35.97 34.16
C SER A 358 -12.65 36.60 34.49
N THR A 359 -12.00 37.21 33.50
CA THR A 359 -10.70 37.87 33.68
C THR A 359 -10.77 39.09 34.62
N SER A 360 -11.94 39.74 34.74
CA SER A 360 -12.16 40.98 35.48
C SER A 360 -13.07 40.82 36.71
N ASN A 361 -13.57 39.61 36.99
CA ASN A 361 -14.65 39.31 37.95
C ASN A 361 -15.99 40.03 37.64
N VAL A 362 -16.12 40.54 36.41
CA VAL A 362 -17.33 41.19 35.88
C VAL A 362 -17.59 40.61 34.51
N VAL A 363 -18.81 40.11 34.31
CA VAL A 363 -19.32 39.63 33.03
C VAL A 363 -20.15 40.72 32.40
N GLU A 364 -19.77 41.13 31.20
CA GLU A 364 -20.55 42.02 30.34
C GLU A 364 -21.14 41.19 29.19
N ILE A 365 -22.46 41.13 29.09
CA ILE A 365 -23.13 40.44 27.97
C ILE A 365 -22.91 41.30 26.71
N PRO A 366 -22.32 40.77 25.63
CA PRO A 366 -22.16 41.51 24.39
C PRO A 366 -23.48 42.12 23.92
N ASP A 367 -23.49 43.40 23.51
CA ASP A 367 -24.71 44.11 23.09
C ASP A 367 -25.50 43.36 22.01
N ALA A 368 -24.79 42.72 21.07
CA ALA A 368 -25.38 41.90 20.02
C ALA A 368 -26.18 40.70 20.57
N LEU A 369 -25.76 40.12 21.71
CA LEU A 369 -26.49 39.05 22.40
C LEU A 369 -27.59 39.61 23.29
N TYR A 370 -27.32 40.72 23.98
CA TYR A 370 -28.29 41.33 24.89
C TYR A 370 -29.57 41.79 24.16
N GLN A 371 -29.42 42.32 22.94
CA GLN A 371 -30.54 42.72 22.09
C GLN A 371 -31.44 41.55 21.63
N LEU A 372 -30.94 40.31 21.69
CA LEU A 372 -31.72 39.11 21.36
C LEU A 372 -32.56 38.60 22.54
N ILE A 373 -32.28 39.07 23.75
CA ILE A 373 -33.06 38.72 24.94
C ILE A 373 -34.41 39.46 24.86
N PRO A 374 -35.55 38.77 25.03
CA PRO A 374 -36.87 39.41 25.08
C PRO A 374 -36.93 40.55 26.11
N THR A 375 -37.60 41.66 25.77
CA THR A 375 -37.61 42.89 26.59
C THR A 375 -38.14 42.67 28.01
N ASP A 376 -39.08 41.74 28.19
CA ASP A 376 -39.63 41.31 29.48
C ASP A 376 -38.61 40.53 30.33
N MET A 377 -37.66 39.84 29.70
CA MET A 377 -36.56 39.14 30.37
C MET A 377 -35.36 40.05 30.65
N GLN A 378 -35.13 41.10 29.86
CA GLN A 378 -34.04 42.05 30.08
C GLN A 378 -34.12 42.73 31.47
N ALA A 379 -35.32 42.91 32.02
CA ALA A 379 -35.51 43.44 33.37
C ALA A 379 -34.97 42.51 34.49
N GLN A 380 -34.77 41.22 34.19
CA GLN A 380 -34.32 40.19 35.12
C GLN A 380 -32.88 39.75 34.86
N ILE A 381 -32.34 40.08 33.68
CA ILE A 381 -30.98 39.74 33.25
C ILE A 381 -30.22 41.05 33.05
N PRO A 382 -29.40 41.49 34.01
CA PRO A 382 -28.65 42.73 33.86
C PRO A 382 -27.57 42.57 32.78
N ALA A 383 -27.30 43.63 32.00
CA ALA A 383 -26.26 43.62 30.98
C ALA A 383 -24.84 43.43 31.55
N LYS A 384 -24.66 43.75 32.84
CA LYS A 384 -23.42 43.54 33.60
C LYS A 384 -23.71 42.86 34.92
N MET A 385 -22.91 41.87 35.28
CA MET A 385 -23.02 41.16 36.57
C MET A 385 -21.66 40.66 37.05
N ASN A 386 -21.54 40.35 38.34
CA ASN A 386 -20.36 39.67 38.87
C ASN A 386 -20.39 38.17 38.51
N ASP A 387 -19.26 37.49 38.69
CA ASP A 387 -19.12 36.06 38.36
C ASP A 387 -20.15 35.19 39.10
N GLU A 388 -20.45 35.46 40.37
CA GLU A 388 -21.43 34.71 41.16
C GLU A 388 -22.86 34.86 40.61
N GLY A 389 -23.25 36.09 40.25
CA GLY A 389 -24.52 36.37 39.59
C GLY A 389 -24.63 35.65 38.26
N PHE A 390 -23.56 35.63 37.47
CA PHE A 390 -23.51 34.90 36.20
C PHE A 390 -23.61 33.39 36.39
N LYS A 391 -22.88 32.81 37.36
CA LYS A 391 -22.98 31.39 37.70
C LYS A 391 -24.41 30.99 38.05
N ASN A 392 -25.07 31.77 38.92
CA ASN A 392 -26.43 31.49 39.35
C ASN A 392 -27.43 31.58 38.18
N LEU A 393 -27.31 32.60 37.33
CA LEU A 393 -28.14 32.76 36.13
C LEU A 393 -27.98 31.56 35.18
N VAL A 394 -26.74 31.22 34.82
CA VAL A 394 -26.46 30.13 33.87
C VAL A 394 -26.89 28.78 34.45
N ALA A 395 -26.61 28.50 35.73
CA ALA A 395 -27.04 27.26 36.37
C ALA A 395 -28.57 27.12 36.38
N GLN A 396 -29.30 28.20 36.66
CA GLN A 396 -30.76 28.19 36.63
C GLN A 396 -31.30 27.96 35.21
N LEU A 397 -30.72 28.58 34.19
CA LEU A 397 -31.13 28.38 32.80
C LEU A 397 -30.81 26.95 32.34
N LEU A 398 -29.60 26.47 32.54
CA LEU A 398 -29.21 25.10 32.20
C LEU A 398 -30.11 24.07 32.91
N GLY A 399 -30.42 24.27 34.19
CA GLY A 399 -31.32 23.39 34.95
C GLY A 399 -32.73 23.31 34.36
N GLN A 400 -33.25 24.39 33.78
CA GLN A 400 -34.57 24.41 33.13
C GLN A 400 -34.62 23.63 31.81
N TYR A 401 -33.52 23.61 31.05
CA TYR A 401 -33.49 22.97 29.73
C TYR A 401 -32.94 21.54 29.76
N THR A 402 -32.10 21.19 30.73
CA THR A 402 -31.51 19.85 30.80
C THR A 402 -32.53 18.75 31.12
N ILE A 403 -33.70 19.07 31.69
CA ILE A 403 -34.77 18.09 31.95
C ILE A 403 -35.41 17.48 30.68
N TYR A 404 -35.16 18.09 29.51
CA TYR A 404 -35.59 17.54 28.23
C TYR A 404 -34.72 16.33 27.83
N LEU A 405 -33.47 16.25 28.30
CA LEU A 405 -32.69 15.01 28.30
C LEU A 405 -33.27 14.06 29.34
N LYS A 406 -33.62 12.83 28.93
CA LYS A 406 -34.18 11.80 29.81
C LYS A 406 -33.10 10.87 30.29
N SER A 407 -32.32 10.32 29.36
CA SER A 407 -31.23 9.41 29.69
C SER A 407 -30.15 9.37 28.63
N ILE A 408 -28.95 8.96 29.04
CA ILE A 408 -27.85 8.56 28.18
C ILE A 408 -27.49 7.12 28.55
N GLU A 409 -27.43 6.24 27.56
CA GLU A 409 -26.94 4.87 27.72
C GLU A 409 -25.60 4.71 27.01
N PHE A 410 -24.58 4.35 27.79
CA PHE A 410 -23.26 3.97 27.29
C PHE A 410 -23.23 2.46 27.17
N LYS A 411 -23.37 1.94 25.94
CA LYS A 411 -23.43 0.50 25.70
C LYS A 411 -22.03 -0.11 25.72
N ALA A 412 -21.95 -1.40 26.05
CA ALA A 412 -20.67 -2.11 26.06
C ALA A 412 -20.03 -2.20 24.66
N ASN A 413 -20.82 -2.17 23.59
CA ASN A 413 -20.36 -2.19 22.19
C ASN A 413 -19.95 -0.78 21.67
N THR A 414 -19.59 0.14 22.56
CA THR A 414 -19.18 1.54 22.29
C THR A 414 -20.29 2.49 21.84
N GLU A 415 -21.49 2.02 21.53
CA GLU A 415 -22.56 2.89 21.07
C GLU A 415 -23.14 3.74 22.21
N ILE A 416 -23.57 4.95 21.88
CA ILE A 416 -24.33 5.82 22.78
C ILE A 416 -25.77 5.91 22.29
N ALA A 417 -26.73 5.67 23.20
CA ALA A 417 -28.13 5.98 22.97
C ALA A 417 -28.58 7.14 23.87
N ILE A 418 -29.19 8.16 23.29
CA ILE A 418 -29.70 9.33 24.00
C ILE A 418 -31.22 9.36 23.88
N VAL A 419 -31.91 9.42 25.01
CA VAL A 419 -33.37 9.59 25.06
C VAL A 419 -33.68 11.01 25.51
N TYR A 420 -34.52 11.71 24.74
CA TYR A 420 -34.91 13.10 25.03
C TYR A 420 -36.36 13.38 24.63
N SER A 421 -36.95 14.45 25.17
CA SER A 421 -38.22 15.01 24.69
C SER A 421 -37.97 16.29 23.93
N LYS A 422 -38.72 16.55 22.87
CA LYS A 422 -38.61 17.81 22.12
C LYS A 422 -39.06 18.98 22.99
N MET A 423 -38.29 20.07 22.97
CA MET A 423 -38.69 21.31 23.64
C MET A 423 -40.01 21.84 23.03
N GLY A 424 -40.94 22.25 23.89
CA GLY A 424 -42.26 22.71 23.47
C GLY A 424 -43.26 21.61 23.08
N ASP A 425 -42.84 20.34 23.03
CA ASP A 425 -43.75 19.23 22.78
C ASP A 425 -44.51 18.85 24.06
N THR A 426 -45.79 19.21 24.11
CA THR A 426 -46.68 18.94 25.24
C THR A 426 -47.20 17.50 25.26
N SER A 427 -46.93 16.70 24.22
CA SER A 427 -47.35 15.28 24.17
C SER A 427 -46.52 14.38 25.10
N GLY A 428 -45.35 14.88 25.56
CA GLY A 428 -44.42 14.10 26.38
C GLY A 428 -43.72 12.98 25.63
N LYS A 429 -43.82 12.94 24.30
CA LYS A 429 -43.23 11.87 23.49
C LYS A 429 -41.71 11.90 23.56
N GLU A 430 -41.13 10.76 23.93
CA GLU A 430 -39.69 10.56 23.92
C GLU A 430 -39.18 10.29 22.50
N GLN A 431 -37.94 10.69 22.24
CA GLN A 431 -37.16 10.48 21.02
C GLN A 431 -35.87 9.78 21.41
N THR A 432 -35.40 8.86 20.56
CA THR A 432 -34.12 8.17 20.74
C THR A 432 -33.16 8.55 19.63
N LEU A 433 -31.94 8.91 20.02
CA LEU A 433 -30.79 9.19 19.16
C LEU A 433 -29.76 8.09 19.38
N GLU A 434 -29.56 7.23 18.38
CA GLU A 434 -28.75 6.01 18.47
C GLU A 434 -28.11 5.70 17.10
N GLY A 435 -26.88 5.19 17.08
CA GLY A 435 -26.08 4.99 15.85
C GLY A 435 -25.24 6.19 15.39
N TYR A 436 -25.36 7.34 16.06
CA TYR A 436 -24.71 8.60 15.65
C TYR A 436 -23.38 8.86 16.35
N MET A 437 -23.12 8.20 17.47
CA MET A 437 -21.94 8.44 18.28
C MET A 437 -21.47 7.16 18.94
N THR A 438 -20.17 7.02 19.06
CA THR A 438 -19.51 5.99 19.86
C THR A 438 -18.68 6.63 20.97
N TYR A 439 -18.24 5.83 21.94
CA TYR A 439 -17.32 6.27 22.97
C TYR A 439 -16.21 5.28 23.26
N SER A 440 -15.15 5.80 23.85
CA SER A 440 -14.06 5.05 24.48
C SER A 440 -13.62 5.74 25.77
N ILE A 441 -12.75 5.08 26.53
CA ILE A 441 -12.12 5.65 27.72
C ILE A 441 -10.61 5.51 27.56
N ASN A 442 -9.92 6.64 27.55
CA ASN A 442 -8.47 6.62 27.46
C ASN A 442 -7.81 6.42 28.83
N ASP A 443 -6.52 6.08 28.82
CA ASP A 443 -5.72 5.82 30.02
C ASP A 443 -5.51 7.06 30.89
N LYS A 444 -5.87 8.25 30.40
CA LYS A 444 -5.91 9.50 31.17
C LYS A 444 -7.23 9.67 31.92
N GLY A 445 -8.14 8.70 31.86
CA GLY A 445 -9.44 8.74 32.52
C GLY A 445 -10.45 9.68 31.85
N LYS A 446 -10.26 10.03 30.57
CA LYS A 446 -11.22 10.83 29.82
C LYS A 446 -12.22 9.93 29.09
N LEU A 447 -13.49 10.33 29.12
CA LEU A 447 -14.54 9.76 28.27
C LEU A 447 -14.45 10.44 26.90
N VAL A 448 -14.16 9.67 25.85
CA VAL A 448 -13.95 10.22 24.50
C VAL A 448 -15.17 9.92 23.64
N ILE A 449 -15.89 10.94 23.18
CA ILE A 449 -17.07 10.80 22.32
C ILE A 449 -16.70 11.01 20.86
N THR A 450 -17.00 10.04 20.01
CA THR A 450 -16.66 10.10 18.58
C THR A 450 -17.94 10.08 17.73
N PRO A 451 -18.24 11.12 16.94
CA PRO A 451 -19.34 11.12 16.00
C PRO A 451 -19.15 10.09 14.89
N ASN A 452 -20.25 9.46 14.49
CA ASN A 452 -20.29 8.58 13.32
C ASN A 452 -20.44 9.43 12.05
N LEU A 453 -19.31 9.86 11.49
CA LEU A 453 -19.28 10.70 10.30
C LEU A 453 -19.88 10.01 9.07
N GLU A 454 -19.79 8.68 8.96
CA GLU A 454 -20.40 7.93 7.85
C GLU A 454 -21.92 8.16 7.81
N VAL A 455 -22.57 8.00 8.98
CA VAL A 455 -24.01 8.20 9.14
C VAL A 455 -24.37 9.68 8.92
N LEU A 456 -23.62 10.61 9.52
CA LEU A 456 -23.85 12.05 9.37
C LEU A 456 -23.71 12.52 7.92
N MET A 457 -22.68 12.07 7.21
CA MET A 457 -22.46 12.43 5.80
C MET A 457 -23.54 11.83 4.89
N LYS A 458 -23.99 10.60 5.14
CA LYS A 458 -25.13 10.00 4.40
C LYS A 458 -26.40 10.83 4.50
N MET A 459 -26.67 11.43 5.67
CA MET A 459 -27.82 12.32 5.85
C MET A 459 -27.66 13.65 5.12
N LEU A 460 -26.46 14.23 5.12
CA LEU A 460 -26.20 15.53 4.48
C LEU A 460 -26.09 15.43 2.95
N MET A 461 -25.61 14.30 2.42
CA MET A 461 -25.36 14.07 1.00
C MET A 461 -26.00 12.76 0.50
N PRO A 462 -27.34 12.67 0.46
CA PRO A 462 -28.05 11.43 0.12
C PRO A 462 -27.92 11.00 -1.35
N SER A 463 -27.41 11.85 -2.25
CA SER A 463 -27.44 11.66 -3.71
C SER A 463 -26.09 11.43 -4.40
N THR A 464 -24.96 11.45 -3.69
CA THR A 464 -23.64 11.24 -4.30
C THR A 464 -23.16 9.79 -4.16
N THR A 465 -23.27 9.01 -5.23
CA THR A 465 -22.83 7.60 -5.34
C THR A 465 -21.31 7.40 -5.40
N ASN A 466 -20.50 8.46 -5.29
CA ASN A 466 -19.04 8.38 -5.42
C ASN A 466 -18.30 9.23 -4.36
N LEU A 467 -18.50 8.90 -3.08
CA LEU A 467 -17.69 9.44 -1.98
C LEU A 467 -16.24 8.93 -1.98
N LYS A 468 -15.89 7.92 -2.80
CA LYS A 468 -14.52 7.43 -3.04
C LYS A 468 -13.52 8.53 -3.43
N SER A 469 -14.00 9.69 -3.94
CA SER A 469 -13.18 10.78 -4.46
C SER A 469 -13.03 12.00 -3.55
N THR A 470 -13.47 11.95 -2.29
CA THR A 470 -13.14 12.97 -1.29
C THR A 470 -11.70 12.85 -0.76
N LYS A 471 -10.73 12.52 -1.63
CA LYS A 471 -9.29 12.73 -1.35
C LYS A 471 -8.97 14.19 -0.95
N ALA A 472 -9.88 15.13 -1.22
CA ALA A 472 -9.77 16.53 -0.83
C ALA A 472 -10.37 16.87 0.55
N TYR A 473 -11.05 15.92 1.23
CA TYR A 473 -11.43 16.06 2.63
C TYR A 473 -10.52 15.12 3.44
N ASP A 474 -9.48 15.69 4.03
CA ASP A 474 -8.60 15.02 4.97
C ASP A 474 -9.10 15.31 6.40
N PRO A 475 -9.75 14.34 7.08
CA PRO A 475 -10.15 14.50 8.48
C PRO A 475 -8.97 14.52 9.47
N PHE A 476 -7.71 14.54 9.02
CA PHE A 476 -6.52 14.40 9.85
C PHE A 476 -5.50 15.56 9.79
N ASP A 477 -5.84 16.71 9.19
CA ASP A 477 -5.04 17.95 9.27
C ASP A 477 -5.43 18.84 10.50
N ALA A 478 -4.49 19.64 11.01
CA ALA A 478 -4.30 19.99 12.42
C ALA A 478 -5.18 21.11 13.05
N SER A 479 -6.44 21.32 12.63
CA SER A 479 -7.42 22.22 13.31
C SER A 479 -8.34 21.54 14.36
N GLN A 480 -8.30 20.20 14.44
CA GLN A 480 -8.32 19.31 15.63
C GLN A 480 -9.43 19.43 16.71
N LEU A 481 -10.70 19.51 16.28
CA LEU A 481 -11.75 18.69 16.88
C LEU A 481 -12.16 17.63 15.83
N LEU A 482 -12.34 16.37 16.24
CA LEU A 482 -12.76 15.24 15.38
C LEU A 482 -11.70 14.65 14.41
N SER A 483 -10.41 14.82 14.71
CA SER A 483 -9.26 14.17 14.04
C SER A 483 -9.11 12.67 14.38
N GLY A 484 -10.21 11.93 14.47
CA GLY A 484 -10.24 10.57 15.02
C GLY A 484 -10.10 10.49 16.54
N GLY A 485 -9.55 11.54 17.18
CA GLY A 485 -9.38 11.71 18.63
C GLY A 485 -10.64 11.79 19.48
N GLY A 486 -11.81 12.04 18.86
CA GLY A 486 -13.07 12.30 19.55
C GLY A 486 -13.05 13.57 20.43
N ILE A 487 -14.16 13.82 21.12
CA ILE A 487 -14.33 14.92 22.08
C ILE A 487 -14.01 14.35 23.47
N PRO A 488 -12.90 14.74 24.12
CA PRO A 488 -12.57 14.24 25.44
C PRO A 488 -13.39 14.96 26.51
N LEU A 489 -14.02 14.22 27.39
CA LEU A 489 -14.83 14.70 28.51
C LEU A 489 -14.19 14.25 29.82
N ASN A 490 -14.26 15.13 30.83
CA ASN A 490 -14.04 14.71 32.20
C ASN A 490 -15.25 13.90 32.66
N PHE A 491 -15.03 12.86 33.44
CA PHE A 491 -16.12 12.21 34.15
C PHE A 491 -15.72 11.73 35.53
N ASP A 492 -16.68 11.69 36.44
CA ASP A 492 -16.54 11.17 37.79
C ASP A 492 -17.77 10.31 38.12
N ILE A 493 -17.56 9.14 38.72
CA ILE A 493 -18.66 8.29 39.21
C ILE A 493 -18.52 8.17 40.73
N LYS A 494 -19.53 8.63 41.47
CA LYS A 494 -19.60 8.53 42.94
C LYS A 494 -21.02 8.21 43.36
N ASN A 495 -21.21 7.20 44.21
CA ASN A 495 -22.52 6.84 44.77
C ASN A 495 -23.63 6.64 43.71
N ASN A 496 -23.34 5.94 42.60
CA ASN A 496 -24.24 5.77 41.45
C ASN A 496 -24.70 7.07 40.77
N GLU A 497 -23.97 8.16 40.99
CA GLU A 497 -24.12 9.42 40.27
C GLU A 497 -22.90 9.63 39.37
N LEU A 498 -23.14 9.79 38.08
CA LEU A 498 -22.17 10.11 37.05
C LEU A 498 -22.21 11.61 36.81
N CYS A 499 -21.06 12.28 36.91
CA CYS A 499 -20.90 13.65 36.46
C CYS A 499 -20.06 13.64 35.19
N VAL A 500 -20.59 14.12 34.06
CA VAL A 500 -19.85 14.30 32.80
C VAL A 500 -19.66 15.80 32.56
N LYS A 501 -18.43 16.23 32.29
CA LYS A 501 -18.04 17.63 32.21
C LYS A 501 -17.20 17.94 30.98
N LEU A 502 -17.46 19.09 30.39
CA LEU A 502 -16.67 19.76 29.35
C LEU A 502 -15.77 20.80 30.01
N ASP A 503 -14.46 20.65 29.89
CA ASP A 503 -13.51 21.66 30.35
C ASP A 503 -13.29 22.77 29.32
N ASN A 504 -12.64 23.85 29.75
CA ASN A 504 -12.42 25.04 28.94
C ASN A 504 -11.66 24.73 27.64
N GLY A 505 -10.67 23.82 27.69
CA GLY A 505 -9.90 23.45 26.50
C GLY A 505 -10.77 22.77 25.45
N VAL A 506 -11.69 21.91 25.88
CA VAL A 506 -12.65 21.25 24.98
C VAL A 506 -13.67 22.23 24.42
N LEU A 507 -14.18 23.16 25.24
CA LEU A 507 -15.13 24.18 24.80
C LEU A 507 -14.50 25.14 23.78
N GLN A 508 -13.25 25.56 24.01
CA GLN A 508 -12.50 26.40 23.09
C GLN A 508 -12.22 25.69 21.75
N GLY A 509 -11.82 24.42 21.80
CA GLY A 509 -11.59 23.59 20.63
C GLY A 509 -12.87 23.34 19.82
N THR A 510 -13.96 22.98 20.50
CA THR A 510 -15.26 22.74 19.85
C THR A 510 -15.83 24.01 19.23
N GLY A 511 -15.70 25.16 19.90
CA GLY A 511 -16.12 26.45 19.38
C GLY A 511 -15.45 26.79 18.05
N THR A 512 -14.12 26.67 17.99
CA THR A 512 -13.32 26.91 16.77
C THR A 512 -13.74 25.98 15.62
N PHE A 513 -13.98 24.70 15.92
CA PHE A 513 -14.43 23.73 14.92
C PHE A 513 -15.80 24.08 14.35
N VAL A 514 -16.77 24.42 15.20
CA VAL A 514 -18.11 24.79 14.74
C VAL A 514 -18.04 26.04 13.84
N GLU A 515 -17.20 27.04 14.14
CA GLU A 515 -17.01 28.21 13.26
C GLU A 515 -16.60 27.81 11.85
N GLN A 516 -15.71 26.82 11.71
CA GLN A 516 -15.26 26.32 10.41
C GLN A 516 -16.39 25.63 9.64
N LEU A 517 -17.34 25.00 10.34
CA LEU A 517 -18.49 24.33 9.74
C LEU A 517 -19.67 25.25 9.43
N LEU A 518 -19.77 26.43 10.05
CA LEU A 518 -20.91 27.34 9.87
C LEU A 518 -21.24 27.65 8.40
N PRO A 519 -20.26 27.91 7.50
CA PRO A 519 -20.55 28.12 6.08
C PRO A 519 -21.20 26.92 5.43
N LEU A 520 -20.72 25.71 5.73
CA LEU A 520 -21.28 24.46 5.21
C LEU A 520 -22.69 24.24 5.72
N ILE A 521 -22.92 24.40 7.04
CA ILE A 521 -24.25 24.30 7.65
C ILE A 521 -25.21 25.28 6.99
N GLY A 522 -24.77 26.53 6.75
CA GLY A 522 -25.55 27.56 6.08
C GLY A 522 -26.05 27.17 4.69
N MET A 523 -25.28 26.39 3.93
CA MET A 523 -25.67 25.91 2.60
C MET A 523 -26.84 24.91 2.62
N PHE A 524 -27.08 24.25 3.76
CA PHE A 524 -28.15 23.25 3.93
C PHE A 524 -29.34 23.78 4.72
N LEU A 525 -29.27 25.00 5.25
CA LEU A 525 -30.40 25.60 5.95
C LEU A 525 -31.50 25.97 4.96
N PRO A 526 -32.78 25.76 5.33
CA PRO A 526 -33.91 26.06 4.45
C PRO A 526 -34.13 27.57 4.25
N ASP A 527 -33.55 28.41 5.11
CA ASP A 527 -33.64 29.88 5.07
C ASP A 527 -32.26 30.52 5.28
N PRO A 528 -31.72 31.26 4.30
CA PRO A 528 -30.47 32.00 4.46
C PRO A 528 -30.47 33.01 5.62
N ALA A 529 -31.62 33.59 5.98
CA ALA A 529 -31.72 34.51 7.11
C ALA A 529 -31.53 33.81 8.47
N LEU A 530 -31.74 32.49 8.53
CA LEU A 530 -31.44 31.69 9.71
C LEU A 530 -29.92 31.52 9.89
N ALA A 531 -29.17 31.39 8.80
CA ALA A 531 -27.71 31.31 8.84
C ALA A 531 -27.10 32.60 9.41
N GLU A 532 -27.59 33.76 8.99
CA GLU A 532 -27.15 35.07 9.52
C GLU A 532 -27.44 35.19 11.02
N LYS A 533 -28.62 34.77 11.48
CA LYS A 533 -28.97 34.78 12.92
C LYS A 533 -28.09 33.83 13.74
N ILE A 534 -27.82 32.63 13.23
CA ILE A 534 -26.92 31.68 13.88
C ILE A 534 -25.53 32.29 14.02
N ASN A 535 -24.99 32.89 12.95
CA ASN A 535 -23.68 33.54 12.99
C ASN A 535 -23.65 34.72 13.98
N ALA A 536 -24.69 35.55 13.98
CA ALA A 536 -24.81 36.70 14.88
C ALA A 536 -24.84 36.31 16.37
N ILE A 537 -25.29 35.09 16.69
CA ILE A 537 -25.27 34.53 18.05
C ILE A 537 -23.94 33.82 18.32
N PHE A 538 -23.49 32.99 17.39
CA PHE A 538 -22.38 32.08 17.63
C PHE A 538 -21.05 32.81 17.78
N THR A 539 -20.74 33.76 16.90
CA THR A 539 -19.47 34.50 16.94
C THR A 539 -19.22 35.20 18.28
N PRO A 540 -20.15 36.02 18.84
CA PRO A 540 -19.92 36.64 20.13
C PRO A 540 -19.86 35.63 21.30
N VAL A 541 -20.61 34.52 21.23
CA VAL A 541 -20.54 33.45 22.24
C VAL A 541 -19.19 32.75 22.20
N ASN A 542 -18.69 32.38 21.02
CA ASN A 542 -17.38 31.74 20.88
C ASN A 542 -16.29 32.69 21.35
N ALA A 543 -16.31 33.96 20.93
CA ALA A 543 -15.36 34.97 21.41
C ALA A 543 -15.37 35.11 22.94
N PHE A 544 -16.54 35.03 23.58
CA PHE A 544 -16.64 35.02 25.04
C PHE A 544 -15.95 33.79 25.66
N ILE A 545 -16.20 32.59 25.11
CA ILE A 545 -15.58 31.34 25.57
C ILE A 545 -14.05 31.39 25.40
N GLN A 546 -13.54 31.85 24.26
CA GLN A 546 -12.09 31.96 23.99
C GLN A 546 -11.37 32.88 24.97
N ASN A 547 -12.06 33.90 25.50
CA ASN A 547 -11.50 34.88 26.44
C ASN A 547 -11.76 34.54 27.91
N THR A 548 -12.38 33.40 28.20
CA THR A 548 -12.71 32.97 29.57
C THR A 548 -11.59 32.08 30.14
N PRO A 549 -10.94 32.44 31.26
CA PRO A 549 -9.86 31.65 31.84
C PRO A 549 -10.32 30.33 32.48
N THR A 550 -11.50 30.33 33.12
CA THR A 550 -12.08 29.12 33.74
C THR A 550 -13.51 28.96 33.28
N LEU A 551 -13.79 27.83 32.65
CA LEU A 551 -15.13 27.43 32.24
C LEU A 551 -15.18 25.90 32.26
N GLU A 552 -16.07 25.35 33.08
CA GLU A 552 -16.38 23.92 33.04
C GLU A 552 -17.89 23.75 33.20
N VAL A 553 -18.49 22.97 32.30
CA VAL A 553 -19.94 22.76 32.25
C VAL A 553 -20.21 21.27 32.24
N GLY A 554 -21.12 20.81 33.08
CA GLY A 554 -21.43 19.38 33.18
C GLY A 554 -22.84 19.07 33.62
N LEU A 555 -23.16 17.79 33.51
CA LEU A 555 -24.45 17.22 33.88
C LEU A 555 -24.24 16.12 34.89
N TYR A 556 -25.14 16.05 35.87
CA TYR A 556 -25.24 14.90 36.77
C TYR A 556 -26.31 13.94 36.25
N LEU A 557 -25.99 12.66 36.27
CA LEU A 557 -26.84 11.56 35.83
C LEU A 557 -26.85 10.48 36.90
N ASN A 558 -27.99 9.80 37.08
CA ASN A 558 -28.15 8.75 38.08
C ASN A 558 -28.40 7.41 37.38
N LYS A 559 -27.74 6.36 37.87
CA LYS A 559 -27.92 5.00 37.34
C LYS A 559 -29.31 4.45 37.66
#